data_AF-M1RET9-F1
#
_entry.id   AF-M1RET9-F1
#
_cell.length_a   1.000
_cell.length_b   1.000
_cell.length_c   1.000
_cell.angle_alpha   90.00
_cell.angle_beta   90.00
_cell.angle_gamma   90.00
#
_symmetry.space_group_name_H-M   'P 1'
#
loop_
_entity.id
_entity.type
_entity.pdbx_description
1 polymer ?
#
loop_
_entity_poly.entity_id
_entity_poly.type
_entity_poly.pdbx_seq_one_letter_code
_entity_poly.pdbx_strand_id
1 'polypeptide(L)'
;MICLTHLEVCPYCYHVALKVCELDEPYPRVEANCLCCGYTIKDKIPKHYDLDFKNILELLSKKQIGLVCVDNNCGSKNIIRLIDEGNYKEFRCLDCGAEWNSKELQHAIKNVKKVWECLKKEELEDCVRAQEGECPICKNDIGHKRNGYLVEIVCSLCGFHNVYEEKLPNIDVSQIDCKDYQKAETPG
;
A
#
# COMPACT_ATOMS: atom_id res chain seq x y z
N MET A 1 15.38 -12.56 -3.32
CA MET A 1 14.38 -12.71 -2.25
C MET A 1 15.11 -13.05 -0.95
N ILE A 2 15.28 -12.08 -0.07
CA ILE A 2 15.81 -12.27 1.29
C ILE A 2 14.59 -12.16 2.20
N CYS A 3 14.02 -13.28 2.64
CA CYS A 3 13.04 -13.23 3.73
C CYS A 3 13.83 -13.05 5.02
N LEU A 4 13.84 -11.83 5.57
CA LEU A 4 14.20 -11.64 6.96
C LEU A 4 13.10 -12.30 7.78
N THR A 5 13.44 -13.43 8.41
CA THR A 5 12.50 -14.21 9.22
C THR A 5 12.66 -13.85 10.68
N HIS A 6 11.59 -13.38 11.31
CA HIS A 6 11.50 -13.26 12.77
C HIS A 6 10.19 -13.86 13.29
N LEU A 7 10.16 -14.16 14.58
CA LEU A 7 8.97 -14.66 15.27
C LEU A 7 8.31 -13.51 16.03
N GLU A 8 7.01 -13.33 15.82
CA GLU A 8 6.17 -12.40 16.56
C GLU A 8 5.06 -13.12 17.33
N VAL A 9 4.33 -12.37 18.16
CA VAL A 9 3.14 -12.87 18.85
C VAL A 9 2.04 -13.08 17.82
N CYS A 10 1.51 -14.29 17.74
CA CYS A 10 0.36 -14.57 16.90
C CYS A 10 -0.88 -13.86 17.48
N PRO A 11 -1.61 -13.05 16.68
CA PRO A 11 -2.81 -12.34 17.16
C PRO A 11 -3.96 -13.30 17.50
N TYR A 12 -3.92 -14.54 16.99
CA TYR A 12 -4.97 -15.54 17.20
C TYR A 12 -4.72 -16.43 18.43
N CYS A 13 -3.53 -17.04 18.53
CA CYS A 13 -3.21 -17.98 19.63
C CYS A 13 -2.33 -17.40 20.73
N TYR A 14 -1.87 -16.15 20.60
CA TYR A 14 -1.03 -15.44 21.59
C TYR A 14 0.32 -16.11 21.90
N HIS A 15 0.79 -17.04 21.07
CA HIS A 15 2.13 -17.60 21.20
C HIS A 15 3.11 -16.84 20.30
N VAL A 16 4.37 -16.70 20.74
CA VAL A 16 5.49 -16.15 19.94
C VAL A 16 5.89 -17.15 18.87
N ALA A 17 4.99 -17.38 17.92
CA ALA A 17 5.03 -18.44 16.92
C ALA A 17 4.64 -17.93 15.52
N LEU A 18 4.38 -16.63 15.37
CA LEU A 18 4.06 -16.02 14.08
C LEU A 18 5.36 -15.80 13.31
N LYS A 19 5.64 -16.68 12.35
CA LYS A 19 6.78 -16.53 11.45
C LYS A 19 6.45 -15.46 10.42
N VAL A 20 7.11 -14.31 10.52
CA VAL A 20 6.96 -13.18 9.60
C VAL A 20 8.07 -13.25 8.54
N CYS A 21 7.70 -13.07 7.27
CA CYS A 21 8.59 -12.90 6.14
C CYS A 21 8.35 -11.53 5.51
N GLU A 22 9.34 -10.65 5.60
CA GLU A 22 9.36 -9.38 4.87
C GLU A 22 9.91 -9.60 3.46
N LEU A 23 9.22 -9.07 2.46
CA LEU A 23 9.54 -9.17 1.03
C LEU A 23 9.72 -7.77 0.45
N ASP A 24 10.89 -7.48 -0.10
CA ASP A 24 11.15 -6.17 -0.73
C ASP A 24 10.59 -6.06 -2.17
N GLU A 25 10.30 -7.19 -2.81
CA GLU A 25 9.83 -7.26 -4.20
C GLU A 25 8.42 -7.84 -4.31
N PRO A 26 7.60 -7.37 -5.28
CA PRO A 26 7.88 -6.25 -6.17
C PRO A 26 7.82 -4.89 -5.46
N TYR A 27 7.18 -4.83 -4.30
CA TYR A 27 7.26 -3.72 -3.35
C TYR A 27 7.28 -4.30 -1.94
N PRO A 28 7.59 -3.50 -0.89
CA PRO A 28 7.58 -3.96 0.50
C PRO A 28 6.24 -4.59 0.89
N ARG A 29 6.30 -5.85 1.29
CA ARG A 29 5.15 -6.70 1.62
C ARG A 29 5.50 -7.65 2.75
N VAL A 30 4.47 -8.19 3.39
CA VAL A 30 4.64 -9.20 4.44
C VAL A 30 3.80 -10.44 4.15
N GLU A 31 4.41 -11.59 4.43
CA GLU A 31 3.71 -12.86 4.59
C GLU A 31 3.99 -13.39 6.00
N ALA A 32 2.95 -13.68 6.78
CA ALA A 32 3.10 -14.25 8.11
C ALA A 32 2.28 -15.54 8.26
N ASN A 33 2.89 -16.54 8.90
CA ASN A 33 2.27 -17.82 9.19
C ASN A 33 2.59 -18.25 10.63
N CYS A 34 1.56 -18.58 11.40
CA CYS A 34 1.71 -19.08 12.75
C CYS A 34 2.03 -20.57 12.74
N LEU A 35 3.23 -20.92 13.20
CA LEU A 35 3.72 -22.30 13.31
C LEU A 35 2.97 -23.12 14.37
N CYS A 36 2.16 -22.46 15.21
CA CYS A 36 1.41 -23.05 16.29
C CYS A 36 -0.06 -23.35 15.91
N CYS A 37 -0.80 -22.34 15.45
CA CYS A 37 -2.24 -22.47 15.18
C CYS A 37 -2.60 -22.52 13.69
N GLY A 38 -1.65 -22.27 12.78
CA GLY A 38 -1.92 -22.21 11.34
C GLY A 38 -2.61 -20.93 10.87
N TYR A 39 -2.72 -19.90 11.71
CA TYR A 39 -3.11 -18.55 11.29
C TYR A 39 -2.17 -18.03 10.20
N THR A 40 -2.72 -17.52 9.10
CA THR A 40 -1.92 -16.93 8.02
C THR A 40 -2.45 -15.58 7.59
N ILE A 41 -1.55 -14.69 7.21
CA ILE A 41 -1.88 -13.40 6.61
C ILE A 41 -0.80 -13.05 5.59
N LYS A 42 -1.21 -12.55 4.43
CA LYS A 42 -0.27 -12.15 3.37
C LYS A 42 -0.80 -10.97 2.57
N ASP A 43 0.10 -10.10 2.13
CA ASP A 43 -0.20 -9.07 1.15
C ASP A 43 -0.67 -9.67 -0.18
N LYS A 44 -1.83 -9.21 -0.67
CA LYS A 44 -2.35 -9.56 -1.99
C LYS A 44 -1.76 -8.61 -3.03
N ILE A 45 -0.99 -9.17 -3.97
CA ILE A 45 -0.56 -8.41 -5.16
C ILE A 45 -1.80 -7.98 -5.94
N PRO A 46 -1.99 -6.68 -6.23
CA PRO A 46 -3.16 -6.21 -6.95
C PRO A 46 -3.16 -6.78 -8.37
N LYS A 47 -4.29 -7.36 -8.76
CA LYS A 47 -4.54 -7.80 -10.14
C LYS A 47 -5.26 -6.70 -10.92
N HIS A 48 -5.29 -6.84 -12.24
CA HIS A 48 -5.93 -5.88 -13.14
C HIS A 48 -7.36 -5.47 -12.71
N TYR A 49 -8.18 -6.46 -12.34
CA TYR A 49 -9.57 -6.26 -11.95
C TYR A 49 -9.77 -5.78 -10.51
N ASP A 50 -8.71 -5.78 -9.69
CA ASP A 50 -8.79 -5.32 -8.30
C ASP A 50 -8.74 -3.78 -8.20
N LEU A 51 -8.35 -3.07 -9.27
CA LEU A 51 -8.10 -1.63 -9.26
C LEU A 51 -8.98 -0.87 -10.26
N ASP A 52 -9.63 0.20 -9.79
CA ASP A 52 -10.40 1.11 -10.63
C ASP A 52 -9.49 2.16 -11.30
N PHE A 53 -8.73 1.71 -12.29
CA PHE A 53 -7.80 2.56 -13.03
C PHE A 53 -8.47 3.78 -13.67
N LYS A 54 -9.73 3.67 -14.07
CA LYS A 54 -10.46 4.79 -14.67
C LYS A 54 -10.66 5.90 -13.64
N ASN A 55 -11.14 5.56 -12.46
CA ASN A 55 -11.34 6.54 -11.39
C ASN A 55 -10.01 7.12 -10.88
N ILE A 56 -8.95 6.30 -10.79
CA ILE A 56 -7.60 6.79 -10.44
C ILE A 56 -7.11 7.83 -11.45
N LEU A 57 -7.21 7.53 -12.75
CA LEU A 57 -6.78 8.44 -13.81
C LEU A 57 -7.61 9.73 -13.82
N GLU A 58 -8.93 9.63 -13.64
CA GLU A 58 -9.81 10.80 -13.57
C GLU A 58 -9.44 11.70 -12.38
N LEU A 59 -9.19 11.12 -11.21
CA LEU A 59 -8.77 11.84 -10.01
C LEU A 59 -7.43 12.57 -10.23
N LEU A 60 -6.43 11.87 -10.76
CA LEU A 60 -5.12 12.46 -11.05
C LEU A 60 -5.22 13.60 -12.09
N SER A 61 -6.07 13.45 -13.12
CA SER A 61 -6.31 14.51 -14.09
C SER A 61 -6.96 15.74 -13.47
N LYS A 62 -7.90 15.59 -12.53
CA LYS A 62 -8.47 16.73 -11.78
C LYS A 62 -7.41 17.44 -10.93
N LYS A 63 -6.51 16.69 -10.29
CA LYS A 63 -5.38 17.24 -9.51
C LYS A 63 -4.38 17.98 -10.39
N GLN A 64 -4.08 17.44 -11.58
CA GLN A 64 -3.14 18.02 -12.55
C GLN A 64 -3.53 19.44 -12.99
N ILE A 65 -4.84 19.74 -13.06
CA ILE A 65 -5.35 21.05 -13.46
C ILE A 65 -5.78 21.92 -12.27
N GLY A 66 -5.53 21.46 -11.04
CA GLY A 66 -5.84 22.21 -9.82
C GLY A 66 -7.33 22.30 -9.48
N LEU A 67 -8.16 21.33 -9.91
CA LEU A 67 -9.59 21.26 -9.54
C LEU A 67 -9.82 20.68 -8.14
N VAL A 68 -8.88 19.86 -7.65
CA VAL A 68 -8.94 19.21 -6.34
C VAL A 68 -7.53 19.07 -5.77
N CYS A 69 -7.42 19.10 -4.45
CA CYS A 69 -6.16 19.02 -3.72
C CYS A 69 -5.39 17.75 -4.08
N VAL A 70 -4.06 17.86 -4.11
CA VAL A 70 -3.16 16.71 -4.33
C VAL A 70 -3.29 15.65 -3.24
N ASP A 71 -3.66 16.05 -2.01
CA ASP A 71 -3.92 15.16 -0.88
C ASP A 71 -5.42 14.76 -0.83
N ASN A 72 -5.69 13.46 -1.00
CA ASN A 72 -7.04 12.89 -0.89
C ASN A 72 -7.68 13.09 0.49
N ASN A 73 -6.90 13.16 1.56
CA ASN A 73 -7.45 13.36 2.91
C ASN A 73 -8.03 14.77 3.05
N CYS A 74 -7.45 15.75 2.36
CA CYS A 74 -7.98 17.11 2.31
C CYS A 74 -9.16 17.21 1.34
N GLY A 75 -8.98 16.74 0.09
CA GLY A 75 -10.03 16.77 -0.94
C GLY A 75 -10.57 18.17 -1.28
N SER A 76 -9.92 19.23 -0.80
CA SER A 76 -10.38 20.61 -1.00
C SER A 76 -10.34 21.02 -2.47
N LYS A 77 -11.24 21.95 -2.83
CA LYS A 77 -11.26 22.63 -4.14
C LYS A 77 -10.74 24.07 -4.03
N ASN A 78 -10.38 24.52 -2.83
CA ASN A 78 -9.86 25.85 -2.56
C ASN A 78 -8.37 25.91 -2.89
N ILE A 79 -8.06 26.14 -4.17
CA ILE A 79 -6.73 25.97 -4.74
C ILE A 79 -6.36 27.21 -5.53
N ILE A 80 -5.16 27.72 -5.29
CA ILE A 80 -4.57 28.80 -6.07
C ILE A 80 -3.52 28.24 -7.03
N ARG A 81 -3.40 28.86 -8.20
CA ARG A 81 -2.30 28.63 -9.14
C ARG A 81 -1.19 29.63 -8.82
N LEU A 82 0.01 29.13 -8.56
CA LEU A 82 1.18 29.94 -8.21
C LEU A 82 1.97 30.36 -9.46
N ILE A 83 2.21 29.42 -10.36
CA ILE A 83 2.99 29.61 -11.60
C ILE A 83 2.18 29.06 -12.79
N ASP A 84 2.28 29.73 -13.94
CA ASP A 84 1.70 29.29 -15.22
C ASP A 84 2.68 29.57 -16.36
N GLU A 85 3.52 28.58 -16.65
CA GLU A 85 4.57 28.64 -17.69
C GLU A 85 4.30 27.58 -18.76
N GLY A 86 3.42 27.93 -19.71
CA GLY A 86 3.04 27.05 -20.81
C GLY A 86 2.37 25.77 -20.33
N ASN A 87 3.10 24.65 -20.35
CA ASN A 87 2.60 23.34 -19.89
C ASN A 87 2.91 23.07 -18.41
N TYR A 88 3.73 23.89 -17.78
CA TYR A 88 4.10 23.78 -16.38
C TYR A 88 3.21 24.68 -15.53
N LYS A 89 2.63 24.12 -14.47
CA LYS A 89 1.77 24.84 -13.52
C LYS A 89 2.08 24.40 -12.11
N GLU A 90 2.10 25.34 -11.18
CA GLU A 90 2.21 25.06 -9.75
C GLU A 90 0.92 25.46 -9.05
N PHE A 91 0.55 24.68 -8.04
CA PHE A 91 -0.68 24.84 -7.29
C PHE A 91 -0.40 24.76 -5.80
N ARG A 92 -1.20 25.49 -5.02
CA ARG A 92 -1.25 25.39 -3.57
C ARG A 92 -2.69 25.25 -3.10
N CYS A 93 -2.96 24.27 -2.25
CA CYS A 93 -4.23 24.19 -1.54
C CYS A 93 -4.24 25.20 -0.38
N LEU A 94 -5.26 26.06 -0.32
CA LEU A 94 -5.38 27.05 0.73
C LEU A 94 -5.85 26.49 2.08
N ASP A 95 -6.41 25.27 2.09
CA ASP A 95 -6.96 24.67 3.30
C ASP A 95 -5.93 23.80 4.04
N CYS A 96 -5.14 22.98 3.33
CA CYS A 96 -4.10 22.14 3.94
C CYS A 96 -2.67 22.60 3.67
N GLY A 97 -2.47 23.62 2.83
CA GLY A 97 -1.14 24.14 2.48
C GLY A 97 -0.33 23.26 1.53
N ALA A 98 -0.85 22.11 1.08
CA ALA A 98 -0.14 21.22 0.17
C ALA A 98 0.17 21.92 -1.16
N GLU A 99 1.37 21.67 -1.68
CA GLU A 99 1.88 22.20 -2.94
C GLU A 99 2.20 21.07 -3.90
N TRP A 100 1.95 21.29 -5.18
CA TRP A 100 2.27 20.33 -6.24
C TRP A 100 2.40 21.01 -7.59
N ASN A 101 3.02 20.33 -8.55
CA ASN A 101 3.14 20.82 -9.92
C ASN A 101 2.56 19.86 -10.96
N SER A 102 2.22 20.40 -12.14
CA SER A 102 1.63 19.62 -13.23
C SER A 102 2.54 18.52 -13.76
N LYS A 103 3.88 18.65 -13.60
CA LYS A 103 4.88 17.70 -14.10
C LYS A 103 4.91 16.42 -13.26
N GLU A 104 4.84 16.53 -11.93
CA GLU A 104 4.71 15.39 -11.02
C GLU A 104 3.44 14.60 -11.30
N LEU A 105 2.32 15.30 -11.47
CA LEU A 105 1.03 14.67 -11.79
C LEU A 105 1.05 14.01 -13.18
N GLN A 106 1.70 14.60 -14.18
CA GLN A 106 1.91 13.96 -15.48
C GLN A 106 2.73 12.67 -15.36
N HIS A 107 3.77 12.67 -14.53
CA HIS A 107 4.58 11.50 -14.28
C HIS A 107 3.75 10.39 -13.61
N ALA A 108 2.99 10.73 -12.56
CA ALA A 108 2.08 9.82 -11.88
C ALA A 108 1.06 9.19 -12.85
N ILE A 109 0.38 10.01 -13.67
CA ILE A 109 -0.59 9.55 -14.67
C ILE A 109 0.06 8.59 -15.68
N LYS A 110 1.26 8.92 -16.15
CA LYS A 110 2.02 8.06 -17.09
C LYS A 110 2.32 6.70 -16.46
N ASN A 111 2.69 6.67 -15.19
CA ASN A 111 2.95 5.42 -14.47
C ASN A 111 1.68 4.60 -14.28
N VAL A 112 0.57 5.22 -13.85
CA VAL A 112 -0.71 4.52 -13.73
C VAL A 112 -1.13 3.86 -15.05
N LYS A 113 -0.99 4.57 -16.18
CA LYS A 113 -1.27 4.01 -17.51
C LYS A 113 -0.35 2.83 -17.86
N LYS A 114 0.94 2.91 -17.54
CA LYS A 114 1.89 1.82 -17.76
C LYS A 114 1.51 0.59 -16.94
N VAL A 115 1.23 0.77 -15.64
CA VAL A 115 0.80 -0.32 -14.74
C VAL A 115 -0.49 -0.93 -15.26
N TRP A 116 -1.46 -0.10 -15.67
CA TRP A 116 -2.73 -0.57 -16.22
C TRP A 116 -2.55 -1.47 -17.44
N GLU A 117 -1.74 -1.05 -18.41
CA GLU A 117 -1.44 -1.84 -19.62
C GLU A 117 -0.61 -3.08 -19.32
N CYS A 118 0.29 -3.00 -18.35
CA CYS A 118 1.12 -4.12 -17.94
C CYS A 118 0.28 -5.22 -17.25
N LEU A 119 -0.60 -4.85 -16.32
CA LEU A 119 -1.47 -5.81 -15.63
C LEU A 119 -2.49 -6.49 -16.56
N LYS A 120 -2.83 -5.89 -17.71
CA LYS A 120 -3.65 -6.56 -18.74
C LYS A 120 -2.95 -7.78 -19.36
N LYS A 121 -1.62 -7.83 -19.31
CA LYS A 121 -0.79 -8.90 -19.90
C LYS A 121 -0.44 -10.01 -18.90
N GLU A 122 -0.97 -9.95 -17.68
CA GLU A 122 -0.73 -10.93 -16.60
C GLU A 122 0.73 -11.02 -16.10
N GLU A 123 1.62 -10.07 -16.44
CA GLU A 123 3.00 -9.96 -15.94
C GLU A 123 3.05 -9.29 -14.54
N LEU A 124 2.26 -9.81 -13.59
CA LEU A 124 1.82 -9.09 -12.38
C LEU A 124 2.92 -8.48 -11.51
N GLU A 125 4.02 -9.20 -11.26
CA GLU A 125 5.04 -8.80 -10.28
C GLU A 125 5.86 -7.60 -10.76
N ASP A 126 6.35 -7.61 -12.00
CA ASP A 126 7.16 -6.51 -12.52
C ASP A 126 6.36 -5.22 -12.72
N CYS A 127 5.06 -5.33 -13.04
CA CYS A 127 4.21 -4.19 -13.30
C CYS A 127 4.11 -3.23 -12.10
N VAL A 128 4.09 -3.76 -10.88
CA VAL A 128 3.82 -2.98 -9.66
C VAL A 128 5.09 -2.73 -8.85
N ARG A 129 6.27 -2.97 -9.44
CA ARG A 129 7.54 -2.86 -8.73
C ARG A 129 7.81 -1.46 -8.20
N ALA A 130 7.96 -1.28 -6.89
CA ALA A 130 8.18 0.00 -6.21
C ALA A 130 9.20 -0.15 -5.09
N GLN A 131 9.92 0.93 -4.79
CA GLN A 131 10.84 0.97 -3.65
C GLN A 131 10.10 1.24 -2.34
N GLU A 132 10.79 1.08 -1.22
CA GLU A 132 10.27 1.53 0.08
C GLU A 132 9.92 3.02 0.05
N GLY A 133 8.74 3.35 0.57
CA GLY A 133 8.17 4.70 0.49
C GLY A 133 7.44 5.03 -0.82
N GLU A 134 7.55 4.22 -1.87
CA GLU A 134 6.87 4.50 -3.15
C GLU A 134 5.49 3.84 -3.26
N CYS A 135 4.57 4.52 -3.92
CA CYS A 135 3.31 3.93 -4.35
C CYS A 135 3.53 2.98 -5.54
N PRO A 136 3.10 1.70 -5.47
CA PRO A 136 3.28 0.75 -6.57
C PRO A 136 2.57 1.16 -7.87
N ILE A 137 1.49 1.94 -7.77
CA ILE A 137 0.65 2.32 -8.91
C ILE A 137 1.10 3.62 -9.59
N CYS A 138 1.31 4.69 -8.82
CA CYS A 138 1.64 6.01 -9.37
C CYS A 138 3.08 6.46 -9.17
N LYS A 139 3.88 5.73 -8.36
CA LYS A 139 5.26 6.09 -7.96
C LYS A 139 5.38 7.39 -7.17
N ASN A 140 4.27 7.87 -6.59
CA ASN A 140 4.35 8.96 -5.63
C ASN A 140 5.05 8.48 -4.35
N ASP A 141 5.86 9.34 -3.75
CA ASP A 141 6.42 9.13 -2.43
C ASP A 141 5.31 9.29 -1.38
N ILE A 142 5.06 8.26 -0.59
CA ILE A 142 3.93 8.15 0.35
C ILE A 142 4.34 7.64 1.73
N GLY A 143 5.58 7.15 1.88
CA GLY A 143 5.99 6.40 3.06
C GLY A 143 5.23 5.08 3.21
N HIS A 144 5.82 4.10 3.90
CA HIS A 144 5.15 2.87 4.30
C HIS A 144 5.02 2.88 5.83
N LYS A 145 3.84 2.54 6.35
CA LYS A 145 3.61 2.50 7.80
C LYS A 145 3.58 1.04 8.26
N ARG A 146 4.31 0.73 9.33
CA ARG A 146 4.20 -0.57 9.99
C ARG A 146 3.09 -0.52 11.04
N ASN A 147 2.21 -1.50 11.01
CA ASN A 147 1.18 -1.72 12.03
C ASN A 147 1.33 -3.15 12.57
N GLY A 148 2.06 -3.29 13.68
CA GLY A 148 2.58 -4.59 14.11
C GLY A 148 3.47 -5.21 13.03
N TYR A 149 3.15 -6.43 12.63
CA TYR A 149 3.81 -7.15 11.53
C TYR A 149 3.31 -6.77 10.14
N LEU A 150 2.27 -5.94 9.98
CA LEU A 150 1.72 -5.55 8.66
C LEU A 150 2.39 -4.30 8.11
N VAL A 151 2.62 -4.28 6.79
CA VAL A 151 3.08 -3.10 6.06
C VAL A 151 1.91 -2.45 5.35
N GLU A 152 1.43 -1.33 5.88
CA GLU A 152 0.33 -0.55 5.31
C GLU A 152 0.84 0.48 4.31
N ILE A 153 0.34 0.39 3.08
CA ILE A 153 0.58 1.32 1.98
C ILE A 153 -0.72 2.04 1.68
N VAL A 154 -0.78 3.35 1.92
CA VAL A 154 -1.94 4.19 1.58
C VAL A 154 -1.46 5.42 0.81
N CYS A 155 -1.85 5.49 -0.47
CA CYS A 155 -1.47 6.58 -1.35
C CYS A 155 -2.50 7.71 -1.33
N SER A 156 -2.17 8.83 -0.69
CA SER A 156 -2.99 10.05 -0.70
C SER A 156 -3.10 10.70 -2.09
N LEU A 157 -2.19 10.37 -3.02
CA LEU A 157 -2.24 10.88 -4.39
C LEU A 157 -3.23 10.11 -5.27
N CYS A 158 -3.05 8.80 -5.43
CA CYS A 158 -3.85 8.00 -6.36
C CYS A 158 -4.97 7.19 -5.69
N GLY A 159 -5.02 7.14 -4.36
CA GLY A 159 -6.02 6.38 -3.60
C GLY A 159 -5.73 4.89 -3.48
N PHE A 160 -4.60 4.40 -4.01
CA PHE A 160 -4.19 3.01 -3.84
C PHE A 160 -3.99 2.67 -2.36
N HIS A 161 -4.51 1.51 -1.96
CA HIS A 161 -4.18 0.87 -0.70
C HIS A 161 -3.92 -0.62 -0.95
N ASN A 162 -2.97 -1.21 -0.24
CA ASN A 162 -2.76 -2.65 -0.29
C ASN A 162 -3.88 -3.40 0.45
N VAL A 163 -4.10 -4.64 0.04
CA VAL A 163 -5.14 -5.52 0.60
C VAL A 163 -4.46 -6.80 1.08
N TYR A 164 -4.95 -7.36 2.18
CA TYR A 164 -4.40 -8.58 2.77
C TYR A 164 -5.37 -9.75 2.60
N GLU A 165 -4.83 -10.94 2.41
CA GLU A 165 -5.57 -12.21 2.53
C GLU A 165 -5.28 -12.80 3.92
N GLU A 166 -6.24 -12.70 4.82
CA GLU A 166 -6.18 -13.28 6.17
C GLU A 166 -6.96 -14.61 6.20
N LYS A 167 -6.38 -15.62 6.86
CA LYS A 167 -7.06 -16.90 7.14
C LYS A 167 -6.94 -17.22 8.62
N LEU A 168 -8.11 -17.23 9.26
CA LEU A 168 -8.26 -17.73 10.62
C LEU A 168 -8.33 -19.26 10.59
N PRO A 169 -7.61 -19.95 11.48
CA PRO A 169 -7.64 -21.40 11.53
C PRO A 169 -8.98 -21.86 12.16
N ASN A 170 -9.58 -22.90 11.57
CA ASN A 170 -10.85 -23.45 12.04
C ASN A 170 -10.61 -24.47 13.18
N ILE A 171 -10.02 -23.99 14.27
CA ILE A 171 -9.66 -24.79 15.45
C ILE A 171 -10.00 -24.03 16.74
N ASP A 172 -10.36 -24.77 17.78
CA ASP A 172 -10.54 -24.24 19.12
C ASP A 172 -9.16 -23.91 19.72
N VAL A 173 -8.91 -22.63 19.93
CA VAL A 173 -7.64 -22.09 20.44
C VAL A 173 -7.30 -22.63 21.84
N SER A 174 -8.31 -23.04 22.62
CA SER A 174 -8.11 -23.61 23.95
C SER A 174 -7.54 -25.04 23.93
N GLN A 175 -7.60 -25.71 22.78
CA GLN A 175 -7.15 -27.09 22.58
C GLN A 175 -5.77 -27.18 21.90
N ILE A 176 -5.18 -26.03 21.58
CA ILE A 176 -3.88 -25.95 20.92
C ILE A 176 -2.76 -26.20 21.93
N ASP A 177 -1.99 -27.26 21.70
CA ASP A 177 -0.81 -27.60 22.51
C ASP A 177 0.47 -27.10 21.80
N CYS A 178 0.91 -25.87 22.11
CA CYS A 178 2.09 -25.24 21.51
C CYS A 178 3.28 -25.20 22.48
N LYS A 179 3.73 -26.38 22.91
CA LYS A 179 4.83 -26.54 23.88
C LYS A 179 6.15 -25.90 23.43
N ASP A 180 6.37 -25.79 22.13
CA ASP A 180 7.61 -25.27 21.57
C ASP A 180 7.67 -23.72 21.54
N TYR A 181 6.57 -23.02 21.86
CA TYR A 181 6.48 -21.57 21.76
C TYR A 181 6.01 -20.93 23.07
N GLN A 182 6.62 -19.80 23.45
CA GLN A 182 6.21 -19.06 24.63
C GLN A 182 4.85 -18.37 24.41
N LYS A 183 3.95 -18.50 25.38
CA LYS A 183 2.68 -17.75 25.40
C LYS A 183 2.91 -16.35 25.95
N ALA A 184 2.48 -15.33 25.20
CA ALA A 184 2.51 -13.94 25.61
C ALA A 184 1.29 -13.59 26.47
N GLU A 185 1.44 -12.62 27.36
CA GLU A 185 0.35 -12.10 28.20
C GLU A 185 -0.59 -11.16 27.41
N THR A 186 -0.12 -10.58 26.31
CA THR A 186 -0.86 -9.65 25.44
C THR A 186 -0.68 -10.02 23.96
N PRO A 187 -1.68 -9.72 23.10
CA PRO A 187 -1.46 -9.73 21.65
C PRO A 187 -0.35 -8.74 21.26
N GLY A 188 0.39 -9.07 20.21
CA GLY A 188 1.35 -8.18 19.54
C GLY A 188 0.66 -7.22 18.58
#